data_AF-A0A7Y7ILB5-F1
#
_entry.id   AF-A0A7Y7ILB5-F1
#
_cell.length_a   1.000
_cell.length_b   1.000
_cell.length_c   1.000
_cell.angle_alpha   90.00
_cell.angle_beta   90.00
_cell.angle_gamma   90.00
#
_symmetry.space_group_name_H-M   'P 1'
#
loop_
_entity.id
_entity.type
_entity.pdbx_description
1 polymer ?
#
loop_
_entity_poly.entity_id
_entity_poly.type
_entity_poly.pdbx_seq_one_letter_code
_entity_poly.pdbx_strand_id
1 'polypeptide(L)'
;MKRKAPYSQHAQTMLRTTHVLWGAILDALALFFLVLGLGGSSAGWLVPAVILAAIGVPVLLTGLNARRRAMAFNETDFTYSRRIDEELSALSIRPHESAFGTDSSCVSVHAASVVELERHFDQETSGAIVGGLEHAMKMFARSTSVGAGHLAGSGNMIAGNAATMRGFINGVSNAHLTMSSTTRSNLLGDALFSVLEFTGRDGHSDTMRLVSMSGPAATQWMGDLIQCVSQSLGGPATHAGQAVAQWIQPLVGNYTPRDIAYTTDRLKAMERHQDMTLQVASGQLVGRNAMLATEIQFSGGTVTRLFPHKFPTMFGDCIGRATRTALELPGAAVAAAVNAGGTPHP
;
A
#
# COMPACT_ATOMS: atom_id res chain seq x y z
N MET A 1 -0.27 15.79 31.22
CA MET A 1 0.51 14.53 31.20
C MET A 1 0.39 13.88 29.82
N LYS A 2 1.47 13.80 29.03
CA LYS A 2 1.45 13.07 27.75
C LYS A 2 1.49 11.57 28.04
N ARG A 3 0.38 10.84 27.84
CA ARG A 3 0.38 9.37 27.91
C ARG A 3 1.33 8.86 26.81
N LYS A 4 2.32 8.05 27.19
CA LYS A 4 3.20 7.41 26.21
C LYS A 4 2.36 6.45 25.36
N ALA A 5 2.54 6.49 24.03
CA ALA A 5 1.88 5.54 23.15
C ALA A 5 2.31 4.10 23.52
N PRO A 6 1.39 3.13 23.52
CA PRO A 6 1.75 1.73 23.72
C PRO A 6 2.71 1.25 22.63
N TYR A 7 3.57 0.28 22.95
CA TYR A 7 4.44 -0.34 21.95
C TYR A 7 3.61 -1.15 20.96
N SER A 8 3.85 -0.96 19.66
CA SER A 8 3.33 -1.86 18.63
C SER A 8 3.85 -3.29 18.84
N GLN A 9 3.14 -4.30 18.34
CA GLN A 9 3.56 -5.70 18.52
C GLN A 9 4.96 -5.92 17.93
N HIS A 10 5.27 -5.29 16.80
CA HIS A 10 6.60 -5.34 16.21
C HIS A 10 7.68 -4.68 17.08
N ALA A 11 7.36 -3.54 17.72
CA ALA A 11 8.30 -2.94 18.68
C ALA A 11 8.52 -3.83 19.92
N GLN A 12 7.50 -4.59 20.33
CA GLN A 12 7.62 -5.54 21.44
C GLN A 12 8.55 -6.72 21.10
N THR A 13 8.55 -7.21 19.86
CA THR A 13 9.48 -8.30 19.46
C THR A 13 10.94 -7.83 19.40
N MET A 14 11.18 -6.53 19.20
CA MET A 14 12.53 -5.95 19.29
C MET A 14 13.03 -5.82 20.74
N LEU A 15 12.13 -5.83 21.73
CA LEU A 15 12.53 -5.70 23.14
C LEU A 15 13.22 -6.98 23.62
N ARG A 16 14.55 -6.94 23.73
CA ARG A 16 15.34 -7.97 24.41
C ARG A 16 15.37 -7.74 25.93
N THR A 17 14.21 -7.70 26.58
CA THR A 17 14.09 -7.48 28.03
C THR A 17 14.91 -8.48 28.84
N THR A 18 14.96 -9.73 28.38
CA THR A 18 15.78 -10.80 28.98
C THR A 18 17.27 -10.46 28.96
N HIS A 19 17.78 -9.84 27.90
CA HIS A 19 19.20 -9.49 27.81
C HIS A 19 19.55 -8.36 28.77
N VAL A 20 18.68 -7.35 28.91
CA VAL A 20 18.89 -6.29 29.91
C VAL A 20 18.91 -6.87 31.32
N LEU A 21 17.98 -7.78 31.64
CA LEU A 21 17.90 -8.43 32.95
C LEU A 21 19.14 -9.29 33.23
N TRP A 22 19.51 -10.18 32.32
CA TRP A 22 20.68 -11.06 32.48
C TRP A 22 22.00 -10.28 32.51
N GLY A 23 22.16 -9.26 31.65
CA GLY A 23 23.33 -8.38 31.67
C GLY A 23 23.47 -7.68 33.02
N ALA A 24 22.38 -7.12 33.56
CA ALA A 24 22.39 -6.48 34.87
C ALA A 24 22.71 -7.46 36.03
N ILE A 25 22.20 -8.70 35.96
CA ILE A 25 22.51 -9.75 36.95
C ILE A 25 24.00 -10.12 36.88
N LEU A 26 24.54 -10.34 35.69
CA LEU A 26 25.95 -10.70 35.50
C LEU A 26 26.89 -9.58 35.98
N ASP A 27 26.57 -8.32 35.68
CA ASP A 27 27.34 -7.16 36.14
C ASP A 27 27.25 -6.99 37.67
N ALA A 28 26.09 -7.23 38.28
CA ALA A 28 25.92 -7.21 39.73
C ALA A 28 26.74 -8.33 40.42
N LEU A 29 26.76 -9.54 39.84
CA LEU A 29 27.59 -10.64 40.33
C LEU A 29 29.08 -10.33 40.17
N ALA A 30 29.49 -9.76 39.04
CA ALA A 30 30.87 -9.33 38.82
C ALA A 30 31.30 -8.31 39.89
N LEU A 31 30.46 -7.32 40.18
CA LEU A 31 30.72 -6.31 41.21
C LEU A 31 30.77 -6.94 42.61
N PHE A 32 29.91 -7.91 42.91
CA PHE A 32 29.94 -8.66 44.17
C PHE A 32 31.29 -9.39 44.37
N PHE A 33 31.77 -10.13 43.36
CA PHE A 33 33.07 -10.80 43.42
C PHE A 33 34.25 -9.82 43.51
N LEU A 34 34.15 -8.66 42.84
CA LEU A 34 35.14 -7.59 42.95
C LEU A 34 35.23 -7.05 44.39
N VAL A 35 34.09 -6.80 45.05
CA VAL A 35 34.04 -6.33 46.45
C VAL A 35 34.62 -7.37 47.40
N LEU A 36 34.30 -8.66 47.21
CA LEU A 36 34.90 -9.74 48.01
C LEU A 36 36.42 -9.84 47.82
N GLY A 37 36.91 -9.66 46.59
CA GLY A 37 38.34 -9.64 46.27
C GLY A 37 39.10 -8.44 46.85
N LEU A 38 38.43 -7.30 47.04
CA LEU A 38 39.02 -6.12 47.68
C LEU A 38 39.09 -6.26 49.22
N GLY A 39 38.17 -7.02 49.82
CA GLY A 39 38.11 -7.24 51.27
C GLY A 39 38.97 -8.40 51.79
N GLY A 40 39.49 -9.27 50.92
CA GLY A 40 40.31 -10.43 51.29
C GLY A 40 41.58 -10.55 50.43
N SER A 41 42.67 -11.05 51.01
CA SER A 41 43.99 -11.18 50.36
C SER A 41 44.09 -12.25 49.26
N SER A 42 42.96 -12.78 48.77
CA SER A 42 42.93 -13.82 47.74
C SER A 42 42.61 -13.24 46.36
N ALA A 43 43.63 -13.11 45.52
CA ALA A 43 43.52 -12.73 44.10
C ALA A 43 42.56 -13.62 43.27
N GLY A 44 42.18 -14.78 43.80
CA GLY A 44 41.28 -15.75 43.13
C GLY A 44 39.89 -15.21 42.79
N TRP A 45 39.38 -14.18 43.48
CA TRP A 45 38.06 -13.60 43.19
C TRP A 45 38.05 -12.60 42.03
N LEU A 46 39.22 -12.11 41.59
CA LEU A 46 39.30 -11.15 40.49
C LEU A 46 39.02 -11.80 39.13
N VAL A 47 39.47 -13.04 38.92
CA VAL A 47 39.27 -13.78 37.67
C VAL A 47 37.78 -13.97 37.32
N PRO A 48 36.91 -14.51 38.22
CA PRO A 48 35.48 -14.64 37.92
C PRO A 48 34.79 -13.28 37.75
N ALA A 49 35.21 -12.24 38.48
CA ALA A 49 34.67 -10.89 38.31
C ALA A 49 34.93 -10.34 36.89
N VAL A 50 36.14 -10.50 36.36
CA VAL A 50 36.50 -10.06 35.00
C VAL A 50 35.73 -10.85 33.94
N ILE A 51 35.59 -12.17 34.09
CA ILE A 51 34.84 -13.01 33.14
C ILE A 51 33.36 -12.60 33.12
N LEU A 52 32.75 -12.44 34.30
CA LEU A 52 31.34 -12.06 34.40
C LEU A 52 31.09 -10.66 33.81
N ALA A 53 31.96 -9.68 34.07
CA ALA A 53 31.85 -8.35 33.48
C ALA A 53 32.06 -8.37 31.96
N ALA A 54 33.01 -9.18 31.46
CA ALA A 54 33.27 -9.32 30.03
C ALA A 54 32.09 -9.90 29.25
N ILE A 55 31.20 -10.66 29.90
CA ILE A 55 29.96 -11.19 29.31
C ILE A 55 28.77 -10.27 29.60
N GLY A 56 28.65 -9.79 30.83
CA GLY A 56 27.54 -8.96 31.32
C GLY A 56 27.43 -7.64 30.56
N VAL A 57 28.54 -6.91 30.41
CA VAL A 57 28.56 -5.59 29.75
C VAL A 57 28.08 -5.69 28.28
N PRO A 58 28.59 -6.57 27.41
CA PRO A 58 28.06 -6.72 26.05
C PRO A 58 26.58 -7.12 26.00
N VAL A 59 26.13 -8.03 26.87
CA VAL A 59 24.72 -8.47 26.94
C VAL A 59 23.82 -7.30 27.37
N LEU A 60 24.26 -6.50 28.33
CA LEU A 60 23.54 -5.30 28.76
C LEU A 60 23.49 -4.25 27.65
N LEU A 61 24.62 -3.96 26.99
CA LEU A 61 24.69 -2.98 25.89
C LEU A 61 23.81 -3.39 24.70
N THR A 62 23.81 -4.68 24.32
CA THR A 62 22.91 -5.18 23.28
C THR A 62 21.44 -5.04 23.66
N GLY A 63 21.08 -5.33 24.92
CA GLY A 63 19.72 -5.11 25.44
C GLY A 63 19.31 -3.62 25.44
N LEU A 64 20.20 -2.73 25.86
CA LEU A 64 19.96 -1.28 25.86
C LEU A 64 19.82 -0.72 24.44
N ASN A 65 20.66 -1.16 23.50
CA ASN A 65 20.57 -0.77 22.09
C ASN A 65 19.28 -1.29 21.45
N ALA A 66 18.88 -2.53 21.73
CA ALA A 66 17.60 -3.08 21.27
C ALA A 66 16.42 -2.27 21.82
N ARG A 67 16.46 -1.86 23.10
CA ARG A 67 15.44 -1.00 23.70
C ARG A 67 15.39 0.39 23.05
N ARG A 68 16.53 1.02 22.78
CA ARG A 68 16.61 2.32 22.10
C ARG A 68 16.03 2.23 20.68
N ARG A 69 16.37 1.16 19.94
CA ARG A 69 15.82 0.86 18.61
C ARG A 69 14.30 0.69 18.65
N ALA A 70 13.80 -0.12 19.58
CA ALA A 70 12.36 -0.35 19.75
C ALA A 70 11.60 0.95 20.07
N MET A 71 12.16 1.81 20.93
CA MET A 71 11.58 3.12 21.24
C MET A 71 11.55 4.04 20.02
N ALA A 72 12.68 4.17 19.31
CA ALA A 72 12.79 5.02 18.13
C ALA A 72 11.85 4.54 17.01
N PHE A 73 11.77 3.23 16.80
CA PHE A 73 10.84 2.62 15.87
C PHE A 73 9.39 2.94 16.26
N ASN A 74 9.00 2.69 17.52
CA ASN A 74 7.62 2.90 17.97
C ASN A 74 7.18 4.37 17.87
N GLU A 75 8.08 5.31 18.18
CA GLU A 75 7.79 6.74 18.05
C GLU A 75 7.59 7.15 16.58
N THR A 76 8.43 6.63 15.68
CA THR A 76 8.34 6.89 14.24
C THR A 76 7.07 6.27 13.66
N ASP A 77 6.80 5.00 13.96
CA ASP A 77 5.63 4.23 13.54
C ASP A 77 4.32 4.89 14.03
N PHE A 78 4.26 5.30 15.29
CA PHE A 78 3.11 6.00 15.86
C PHE A 78 2.91 7.40 15.25
N THR A 79 3.99 8.11 14.95
CA THR A 79 3.87 9.42 14.31
C THR A 79 3.40 9.29 12.87
N TYR A 80 3.91 8.28 12.15
CA TYR A 80 3.48 7.99 10.80
C TYR A 80 2.02 7.53 10.75
N SER A 81 1.57 6.69 11.68
CA SER A 81 0.18 6.25 11.75
C SER A 81 -0.80 7.42 11.92
N ARG A 82 -0.45 8.45 12.72
CA ARG A 82 -1.24 9.67 12.84
C ARG A 82 -1.35 10.45 11.54
N ARG A 83 -0.27 10.54 10.76
CA ARG A 83 -0.29 11.22 9.45
C ARG A 83 -1.13 10.46 8.43
N ILE A 84 -1.03 9.13 8.44
CA ILE A 84 -1.91 8.27 7.64
C ILE A 84 -3.37 8.52 8.01
N ASP A 85 -3.68 8.55 9.30
CA ASP A 85 -5.05 8.77 9.79
C ASP A 85 -5.61 10.13 9.36
N GLU A 86 -4.81 11.20 9.50
CA GLU A 86 -5.16 12.55 9.04
C GLU A 86 -5.46 12.60 7.51
N GLU A 87 -4.59 12.01 6.70
CA GLU A 87 -4.73 12.00 5.23
C GLU A 87 -5.89 11.11 4.75
N LEU A 88 -6.09 9.95 5.36
CA LEU A 88 -7.18 9.04 5.00
C LEU A 88 -8.53 9.54 5.52
N SER A 89 -8.56 10.22 6.66
CA SER A 89 -9.76 10.94 7.11
C SER A 89 -10.14 12.04 6.12
N ALA A 90 -9.17 12.84 5.66
CA ALA A 90 -9.39 13.86 4.64
C ALA A 90 -9.86 13.25 3.31
N LEU A 91 -9.35 12.06 2.94
CA LEU A 91 -9.84 11.32 1.77
C LEU A 91 -11.29 10.85 1.95
N SER A 92 -11.64 10.29 3.12
CA SER A 92 -12.97 9.72 3.37
C SER A 92 -14.12 10.71 3.27
N ILE A 93 -13.85 12.01 3.47
CA ILE A 93 -14.84 13.07 3.37
C ILE A 93 -14.91 13.72 1.99
N ARG A 94 -14.04 13.32 1.04
CA ARG A 94 -14.11 13.85 -0.32
C ARG A 94 -15.38 13.35 -1.01
N PRO A 95 -15.98 14.15 -1.90
CA PRO A 95 -17.18 13.76 -2.64
C PRO A 95 -16.98 12.41 -3.34
N HIS A 96 -17.99 11.55 -3.30
CA HIS A 96 -17.98 10.23 -3.96
C HIS A 96 -17.52 10.35 -5.42
N GLU A 97 -18.00 11.37 -6.11
CA GLU A 97 -17.75 11.67 -7.53
C GLU A 97 -16.27 11.86 -7.86
N SER A 98 -15.44 12.25 -6.89
CA SER A 98 -14.01 12.50 -7.10
C SER A 98 -13.22 11.26 -7.50
N ALA A 99 -13.68 10.06 -7.12
CA ALA A 99 -13.07 8.80 -7.53
C ALA A 99 -13.47 8.35 -8.95
N PHE A 100 -14.42 9.06 -9.57
CA PHE A 100 -14.96 8.75 -10.89
C PHE A 100 -14.61 9.86 -11.89
N GLY A 101 -15.11 9.70 -13.12
CA GLY A 101 -14.84 10.59 -14.24
C GLY A 101 -14.11 9.89 -15.37
N THR A 102 -13.57 10.72 -16.24
CA THR A 102 -12.62 10.33 -17.27
C THR A 102 -11.30 11.05 -17.04
N ASP A 103 -10.24 10.47 -17.56
CA ASP A 103 -8.93 11.09 -17.70
C ASP A 103 -8.41 10.89 -19.12
N SER A 104 -7.19 11.34 -19.42
CA SER A 104 -6.60 11.20 -20.75
C SER A 104 -6.32 9.75 -21.16
N SER A 105 -6.42 8.78 -20.25
CA SER A 105 -6.25 7.35 -20.54
C SER A 105 -7.57 6.67 -20.92
N CYS A 106 -8.71 7.35 -20.68
CA CYS A 106 -10.02 6.82 -20.99
C CYS A 106 -10.36 7.01 -22.47
N VAL A 107 -10.96 5.99 -23.06
CA VAL A 107 -11.63 6.06 -24.36
C VAL A 107 -13.10 6.34 -24.13
N SER A 108 -13.71 7.11 -25.03
CA SER A 108 -15.15 7.38 -25.01
C SER A 108 -15.78 6.93 -26.33
N VAL A 109 -16.89 6.21 -26.21
CA VAL A 109 -17.74 5.78 -27.31
C VAL A 109 -19.02 6.59 -27.26
N HIS A 110 -19.40 7.19 -28.39
CA HIS A 110 -20.55 8.09 -28.49
C HIS A 110 -21.65 7.48 -29.33
N ALA A 111 -22.91 7.81 -29.00
CA ALA A 111 -24.09 7.45 -29.80
C ALA A 111 -24.17 5.95 -30.14
N ALA A 112 -23.78 5.09 -29.19
CA ALA A 112 -23.73 3.65 -29.42
C ALA A 112 -25.08 2.98 -29.18
N SER A 113 -25.42 1.96 -29.97
CA SER A 113 -26.50 1.02 -29.69
C SER A 113 -25.96 -0.15 -28.85
N VAL A 114 -26.81 -0.70 -27.98
CA VAL A 114 -26.49 -1.92 -27.25
C VAL A 114 -26.97 -3.10 -28.08
N VAL A 115 -26.04 -3.92 -28.58
CA VAL A 115 -26.36 -5.06 -29.47
C VAL A 115 -26.54 -6.35 -28.68
N GLU A 116 -25.76 -6.50 -27.62
CA GLU A 116 -25.73 -7.72 -26.82
C GLU A 116 -25.47 -7.36 -25.36
N LEU A 117 -26.20 -7.98 -24.45
CA LEU A 117 -25.96 -7.90 -23.02
C LEU A 117 -25.85 -9.30 -22.39
N GLU A 118 -24.67 -9.64 -21.91
CA GLU A 118 -24.41 -10.90 -21.23
C GLU A 118 -24.21 -10.70 -19.72
N ARG A 119 -24.82 -11.59 -18.92
CA ARG A 119 -24.61 -11.67 -17.46
C ARG A 119 -23.79 -12.90 -17.03
N HIS A 120 -23.28 -13.71 -17.97
CA HIS A 120 -22.55 -14.94 -17.65
C HIS A 120 -21.13 -14.94 -18.18
N PHE A 121 -20.26 -15.59 -17.42
CA PHE A 121 -18.83 -15.44 -17.53
C PHE A 121 -18.19 -16.66 -18.21
N ASP A 122 -17.59 -16.45 -19.40
CA ASP A 122 -16.64 -17.40 -19.96
C ASP A 122 -15.26 -17.24 -19.28
N GLN A 123 -14.68 -18.35 -18.83
CA GLN A 123 -13.44 -18.37 -18.05
C GLN A 123 -12.26 -17.70 -18.76
N GLU A 124 -12.22 -17.74 -20.09
CA GLU A 124 -11.13 -17.14 -20.88
C GLU A 124 -11.14 -15.60 -20.80
N THR A 125 -12.34 -15.00 -20.85
CA THR A 125 -12.51 -13.54 -20.74
C THR A 125 -12.08 -13.02 -19.37
N SER A 126 -12.12 -13.88 -18.34
CA SER A 126 -11.82 -13.53 -16.94
C SER A 126 -10.34 -13.29 -16.79
N GLY A 127 -9.54 -14.19 -17.35
CA GLY A 127 -8.08 -14.09 -17.37
C GLY A 127 -7.62 -12.82 -18.09
N ALA A 128 -8.24 -12.47 -19.21
CA ALA A 128 -7.90 -11.28 -19.98
C ALA A 128 -8.18 -9.98 -19.19
N ILE A 129 -9.34 -9.89 -18.52
CA ILE A 129 -9.72 -8.69 -17.75
C ILE A 129 -8.87 -8.56 -16.50
N VAL A 130 -8.63 -9.66 -15.78
CA VAL A 130 -7.77 -9.65 -14.59
C VAL A 130 -6.36 -9.21 -14.98
N GLY A 131 -5.80 -9.74 -16.08
CA GLY A 131 -4.50 -9.31 -16.59
C GLY A 131 -4.48 -7.84 -17.04
N GLY A 132 -5.55 -7.35 -17.66
CA GLY A 132 -5.70 -5.94 -18.07
C GLY A 132 -5.81 -4.98 -16.88
N LEU A 133 -6.62 -5.33 -15.88
CA LEU A 133 -6.74 -4.61 -14.62
C LEU A 133 -5.41 -4.59 -13.87
N GLU A 134 -4.71 -5.72 -13.79
CA GLU A 134 -3.39 -5.81 -13.20
C GLU A 134 -2.36 -4.93 -13.95
N HIS A 135 -2.39 -4.92 -15.28
CA HIS A 135 -1.50 -4.09 -16.10
C HIS A 135 -1.79 -2.59 -15.94
N ALA A 136 -3.07 -2.18 -16.00
CA ALA A 136 -3.48 -0.81 -15.72
C ALA A 136 -3.06 -0.40 -14.30
N MET A 137 -3.20 -1.30 -13.32
CA MET A 137 -2.79 -1.04 -11.95
C MET A 137 -1.28 -0.90 -11.76
N LYS A 138 -0.49 -1.72 -12.47
CA LYS A 138 0.99 -1.63 -12.49
C LYS A 138 1.48 -0.30 -13.06
N MET A 139 0.70 0.38 -13.90
CA MET A 139 1.07 1.71 -14.42
C MET A 139 0.92 2.86 -13.41
N PHE A 140 0.20 2.69 -12.29
CA PHE A 140 -0.04 3.77 -11.32
C PHE A 140 1.16 4.11 -10.41
N ALA A 141 2.33 3.55 -10.65
CA ALA A 141 3.53 3.88 -9.89
C ALA A 141 4.39 4.96 -10.58
N ARG A 142 3.91 6.20 -10.60
CA ARG A 142 4.78 7.36 -10.87
C ARG A 142 5.43 7.82 -9.56
N SER A 143 6.67 7.40 -9.35
CA SER A 143 7.53 7.96 -8.31
C SER A 143 8.12 9.30 -8.79
N THR A 144 7.69 10.41 -8.21
CA THR A 144 8.45 11.68 -8.25
C THR A 144 9.36 11.72 -7.03
N SER A 145 10.65 11.50 -7.21
CA SER A 145 11.67 11.72 -6.18
C SER A 145 12.21 13.16 -6.30
N VAL A 146 12.17 13.91 -5.20
CA VAL A 146 12.96 15.14 -5.01
C VAL A 146 14.03 14.79 -3.99
N GLY A 147 15.26 14.60 -4.46
CA GLY A 147 16.43 14.37 -3.63
C GLY A 147 17.29 15.62 -3.55
N ALA A 148 17.38 16.25 -2.39
CA ALA A 148 18.38 17.27 -2.10
C ALA A 148 19.69 16.57 -1.69
N GLY A 149 20.72 16.68 -2.53
CA GLY A 149 22.03 16.11 -2.29
C GLY A 149 22.92 16.98 -1.39
N HIS A 150 23.95 16.35 -0.81
CA HIS A 150 25.26 16.98 -0.65
C HIS A 150 26.38 15.93 -0.78
N LEU A 151 27.34 16.26 -1.64
CA LEU A 151 28.52 15.48 -2.01
C LEU A 151 29.74 16.37 -1.72
N ALA A 152 30.67 15.89 -0.89
CA ALA A 152 32.06 16.34 -0.77
C ALA A 152 32.80 15.28 0.07
N GLY A 153 33.93 14.67 -0.29
CA GLY A 153 34.77 14.68 -1.47
C GLY A 153 36.02 13.80 -1.17
N SER A 154 36.54 13.10 -2.18
CA SER A 154 37.95 12.69 -2.39
C SER A 154 38.69 11.83 -1.33
N GLY A 155 39.29 10.67 -1.62
CA GLY A 155 39.61 10.04 -2.89
C GLY A 155 40.33 8.68 -2.79
N ASN A 156 40.63 8.15 -3.98
CA ASN A 156 41.43 6.98 -4.37
C ASN A 156 40.88 5.55 -4.24
N MET A 157 40.92 4.89 -5.42
CA MET A 157 40.30 3.63 -5.82
C MET A 157 41.24 2.43 -5.59
N ILE A 158 40.68 1.24 -5.31
CA ILE A 158 40.67 0.05 -6.20
C ILE A 158 40.27 -1.22 -5.41
N ALA A 159 39.19 -1.86 -5.91
CA ALA A 159 38.79 -3.27 -5.89
C ALA A 159 38.72 -4.08 -4.56
N GLY A 160 37.48 -4.32 -4.10
CA GLY A 160 37.16 -5.41 -3.18
C GLY A 160 35.80 -5.24 -2.50
N ASN A 161 34.73 -5.79 -3.09
CA ASN A 161 33.44 -6.14 -2.46
C ASN A 161 32.86 -5.21 -1.37
N ALA A 162 32.90 -3.90 -1.60
CA ALA A 162 32.09 -2.92 -0.88
C ALA A 162 31.48 -1.97 -1.91
N ALA A 163 30.57 -2.50 -2.73
CA ALA A 163 29.63 -1.67 -3.47
C ALA A 163 28.68 -1.05 -2.44
N THR A 164 29.12 0.09 -1.91
CA THR A 164 28.25 1.20 -1.56
C THR A 164 27.24 1.35 -2.69
N MET A 165 26.05 0.76 -2.53
CA MET A 165 24.90 1.09 -3.37
C MET A 165 24.51 2.54 -3.07
N ARG A 166 25.24 3.47 -3.68
CA ARG A 166 24.61 4.58 -4.40
C ARG A 166 23.93 3.99 -5.63
N GLY A 167 22.93 3.15 -5.38
CA GLY A 167 21.89 2.94 -6.36
C GLY A 167 21.03 4.18 -6.27
N PHE A 168 21.08 5.03 -7.30
CA PHE A 168 19.80 5.55 -7.76
C PHE A 168 18.92 4.32 -7.93
N ILE A 169 18.02 4.09 -6.98
CA ILE A 169 16.83 3.32 -7.30
C ILE A 169 16.04 4.27 -8.20
N ASN A 170 16.43 4.29 -9.48
CA ASN A 170 15.50 4.38 -10.59
C ASN A 170 14.61 3.14 -10.47
N GLY A 171 13.81 3.11 -9.41
CA GLY A 171 12.75 2.18 -9.23
C GLY A 171 11.67 2.71 -10.13
N VAL A 172 11.60 2.16 -11.34
CA VAL A 172 10.32 1.63 -11.80
C VAL A 172 9.82 0.81 -10.62
N SER A 173 9.10 1.47 -9.73
CA SER A 173 8.50 0.82 -8.58
C SER A 173 7.34 0.10 -9.22
N ASN A 174 7.60 -1.04 -9.86
CA ASN A 174 6.61 -2.07 -9.91
C ASN A 174 6.34 -2.40 -8.44
N ALA A 175 5.49 -1.60 -7.79
CA ALA A 175 4.52 -2.18 -6.91
C ALA A 175 3.78 -3.16 -7.81
N HIS A 176 4.36 -4.36 -7.96
CA HIS A 176 3.56 -5.55 -8.14
C HIS A 176 2.69 -5.55 -6.88
N LEU A 177 1.58 -4.83 -6.96
CA LEU A 177 0.31 -5.37 -6.56
C LEU A 177 0.11 -6.63 -7.40
N THR A 178 0.95 -7.65 -7.18
CA THR A 178 0.50 -9.01 -7.20
C THR A 178 -0.53 -9.07 -6.08
N MET A 179 -1.71 -8.50 -6.34
CA MET A 179 -2.92 -9.27 -6.17
C MET A 179 -2.64 -10.57 -6.95
N SER A 180 -1.88 -11.47 -6.32
CA SER A 180 -2.02 -12.91 -6.50
C SER A 180 -3.41 -13.18 -5.96
N SER A 181 -4.36 -12.70 -6.74
CA SER A 181 -5.73 -12.99 -6.69
C SER A 181 -5.72 -14.47 -7.00
N THR A 182 -5.77 -15.27 -5.95
CA THR A 182 -6.76 -16.32 -5.92
C THR A 182 -8.11 -15.62 -6.11
N THR A 183 -8.34 -15.14 -7.33
CA THR A 183 -9.56 -14.58 -7.84
C THR A 183 -10.48 -15.76 -7.69
N ARG A 184 -11.21 -15.83 -6.58
CA ARG A 184 -12.38 -16.68 -6.54
C ARG A 184 -13.11 -16.36 -7.85
N SER A 185 -13.59 -17.39 -8.53
CA SER A 185 -14.50 -17.30 -9.68
C SER A 185 -15.69 -16.35 -9.45
N ASN A 186 -15.88 -15.87 -8.22
CA ASN A 186 -16.93 -14.98 -7.76
C ASN A 186 -16.62 -13.47 -7.81
N LEU A 187 -15.38 -13.04 -8.05
CA LEU A 187 -15.08 -11.59 -8.24
C LEU A 187 -15.79 -11.02 -9.46
N LEU A 188 -16.21 -11.89 -10.39
CA LEU A 188 -16.88 -11.51 -11.63
C LEU A 188 -18.25 -12.19 -11.82
N GLY A 189 -18.74 -12.89 -10.80
CA GLY A 189 -20.04 -13.59 -10.84
C GLY A 189 -21.23 -12.65 -11.09
N ASP A 190 -21.03 -11.34 -10.96
CA ASP A 190 -22.00 -10.28 -11.21
C ASP A 190 -21.47 -9.16 -12.14
N ALA A 191 -20.38 -9.39 -12.88
CA ALA A 191 -19.89 -8.41 -13.85
C ALA A 191 -20.87 -8.29 -15.02
N LEU A 192 -21.05 -7.07 -15.53
CA LEU A 192 -21.90 -6.79 -16.67
C LEU A 192 -21.05 -6.70 -17.95
N PHE A 193 -21.43 -7.44 -18.97
CA PHE A 193 -20.87 -7.33 -20.32
C PHE A 193 -21.91 -6.78 -21.26
N SER A 194 -21.57 -5.71 -21.97
CA SER A 194 -22.36 -5.28 -23.12
C SER A 194 -21.46 -5.11 -24.33
N VAL A 195 -21.99 -5.43 -25.51
CA VAL A 195 -21.36 -5.07 -26.77
C VAL A 195 -22.07 -3.82 -27.28
N LEU A 196 -21.31 -2.75 -27.40
CA LEU A 196 -21.75 -1.49 -27.96
C LEU A 196 -21.37 -1.45 -29.43
N GLU A 197 -22.33 -1.19 -30.31
CA GLU A 197 -22.09 -0.92 -31.72
C GLU A 197 -22.13 0.60 -31.93
N PHE A 198 -21.14 1.13 -32.64
CA PHE A 198 -21.03 2.55 -32.91
C PHE A 198 -20.44 2.78 -34.29
N THR A 199 -20.75 3.92 -34.89
CA THR A 199 -20.14 4.31 -36.15
C THR A 199 -18.76 4.91 -35.88
N GLY A 200 -17.71 4.25 -36.38
CA GLY A 200 -16.34 4.74 -36.30
C GLY A 200 -16.13 6.02 -37.14
N ARG A 201 -14.96 6.65 -36.99
CA ARG A 201 -14.61 7.87 -37.74
C ARG A 201 -14.66 7.70 -39.25
N ASP A 202 -14.42 6.47 -39.72
CA ASP A 202 -14.40 6.12 -41.13
C ASP A 202 -15.79 5.74 -41.68
N GLY A 203 -16.86 5.97 -40.90
CA GLY A 203 -18.24 5.66 -41.30
C GLY A 203 -18.62 4.18 -41.25
N HIS A 204 -17.67 3.30 -40.90
CA HIS A 204 -17.91 1.87 -40.74
C HIS A 204 -18.45 1.57 -39.33
N SER A 205 -19.30 0.53 -39.23
CA SER A 205 -19.72 0.01 -37.93
C SER A 205 -18.52 -0.65 -37.23
N ASP A 206 -18.29 -0.26 -35.99
CA ASP A 206 -17.31 -0.85 -35.10
C ASP A 206 -17.99 -1.26 -33.78
N THR A 207 -17.34 -2.16 -33.05
CA THR A 207 -17.88 -2.70 -31.80
C THR A 207 -16.91 -2.48 -30.66
N MET A 208 -17.44 -2.12 -29.50
CA MET A 208 -16.69 -2.00 -28.25
C MET A 208 -17.37 -2.86 -27.19
N ARG A 209 -16.65 -3.84 -26.67
CA ARG A 209 -17.07 -4.61 -25.50
C ARG A 209 -16.86 -3.76 -24.26
N LEU A 210 -17.97 -3.42 -23.61
CA LEU A 210 -18.00 -2.75 -22.33
C LEU A 210 -18.03 -3.79 -21.21
N VAL A 211 -17.07 -3.68 -20.29
CA VAL A 211 -16.97 -4.50 -19.08
C VAL A 211 -17.24 -3.61 -17.88
N SER A 212 -18.22 -3.94 -17.04
CA SER A 212 -18.44 -3.27 -15.76
C SER A 212 -18.30 -4.26 -14.62
N MET A 213 -17.52 -3.89 -13.61
CA MET A 213 -17.44 -4.64 -12.36
C MET A 213 -18.77 -4.53 -11.59
N SER A 214 -19.09 -5.56 -10.80
CA SER A 214 -20.21 -5.50 -9.87
C SER A 214 -19.87 -4.65 -8.64
N GLY A 215 -20.90 -4.21 -7.90
CA GLY A 215 -20.71 -3.45 -6.66
C GLY A 215 -19.90 -4.25 -5.62
N PRO A 216 -20.25 -5.52 -5.35
CA PRO A 216 -19.45 -6.39 -4.51
C PRO A 216 -18.01 -6.59 -5.00
N ALA A 217 -17.81 -6.71 -6.32
CA ALA A 217 -16.47 -6.87 -6.90
C ALA A 217 -15.62 -5.62 -6.70
N ALA A 218 -16.16 -4.44 -6.95
CA ALA A 218 -15.47 -3.17 -6.73
C ALA A 218 -15.16 -2.95 -5.24
N THR A 219 -16.10 -3.32 -4.35
CA THR A 219 -15.92 -3.30 -2.88
C THR A 219 -14.73 -4.18 -2.47
N GLN A 220 -14.71 -5.42 -2.95
CA GLN A 220 -13.63 -6.35 -2.64
C GLN A 220 -12.29 -5.85 -3.19
N TRP A 221 -12.24 -5.42 -4.46
CA TRP A 221 -11.03 -4.90 -5.08
C TRP A 221 -10.43 -3.70 -4.32
N MET A 222 -11.26 -2.73 -3.92
CA MET A 222 -10.78 -1.61 -3.10
C MET A 222 -10.29 -2.09 -1.72
N GLY A 223 -11.01 -3.01 -1.10
CA GLY A 223 -10.61 -3.62 0.17
C GLY A 223 -9.26 -4.32 0.09
N ASP A 224 -9.04 -5.12 -0.96
CA ASP A 224 -7.80 -5.84 -1.22
C ASP A 224 -6.64 -4.88 -1.47
N LEU A 225 -6.86 -3.79 -2.21
CA LEU A 225 -5.86 -2.73 -2.42
C LEU A 225 -5.43 -2.08 -1.09
N ILE A 226 -6.40 -1.65 -0.27
CA ILE A 226 -6.12 -1.02 1.03
C ILE A 226 -5.42 -2.01 1.96
N GLN A 227 -5.88 -3.27 1.98
CA GLN A 227 -5.29 -4.34 2.78
C GLN A 227 -3.85 -4.63 2.35
N CYS A 228 -3.56 -4.65 1.04
CA CYS A 228 -2.20 -4.85 0.54
C CYS A 228 -1.26 -3.74 1.03
N VAL A 229 -1.71 -2.48 1.00
CA VAL A 229 -0.95 -1.34 1.54
C VAL A 229 -0.80 -1.44 3.06
N SER A 230 -1.81 -1.91 3.80
CA SER A 230 -1.68 -2.18 5.23
C SER A 230 -0.57 -3.23 5.50
N GLN A 231 -0.55 -4.33 4.75
CA GLN A 231 0.45 -5.39 4.90
C GLN A 231 1.87 -4.92 4.54
N SER A 232 2.03 -4.09 3.51
CA SER A 232 3.35 -3.53 3.15
C SER A 232 3.91 -2.59 4.22
N LEU A 233 3.06 -2.04 5.07
CA LEU A 233 3.43 -1.23 6.24
C LEU A 233 3.61 -2.06 7.52
N GLY A 234 3.68 -3.39 7.43
CA GLY A 234 3.84 -4.30 8.57
C GLY A 234 2.51 -4.82 9.16
N GLY A 235 1.39 -4.54 8.50
CA GLY A 235 0.08 -5.09 8.82
C GLY A 235 -0.38 -4.76 10.25
N PRO A 236 -1.09 -5.67 10.92
CA PRO A 236 -1.60 -5.41 12.28
C PRO A 236 -0.50 -5.36 13.35
N ALA A 237 0.76 -5.66 13.01
CA ALA A 237 1.87 -5.63 13.96
C ALA A 237 2.46 -4.23 14.18
N THR A 238 2.14 -3.27 13.31
CA THR A 238 2.61 -1.87 13.35
C THR A 238 1.44 -0.91 13.52
N HIS A 239 1.68 0.26 14.09
CA HIS A 239 0.66 1.32 14.21
C HIS A 239 0.26 1.82 12.82
N ALA A 240 1.22 1.98 11.89
CA ALA A 240 0.96 2.46 10.53
C ALA A 240 0.09 1.47 9.72
N GLY A 241 0.42 0.17 9.77
CA GLY A 241 -0.35 -0.87 9.08
C GLY A 241 -1.77 -0.99 9.64
N GLN A 242 -1.92 -0.97 10.97
CA GLN A 242 -3.23 -0.94 11.62
C GLN A 242 -4.04 0.31 11.26
N ALA A 243 -3.40 1.48 11.21
CA ALA A 243 -4.05 2.73 10.82
C ALA A 243 -4.59 2.68 9.39
N VAL A 244 -3.90 2.06 8.43
CA VAL A 244 -4.47 1.86 7.08
C VAL A 244 -5.66 0.90 7.11
N ALA A 245 -5.55 -0.22 7.84
CA ALA A 245 -6.58 -1.26 7.86
C ALA A 245 -7.94 -0.78 8.41
N GLN A 246 -7.94 0.09 9.43
CA GLN A 246 -9.19 0.65 9.97
C GLN A 246 -9.96 1.51 8.97
N TRP A 247 -9.30 2.05 7.93
CA TRP A 247 -9.91 2.87 6.89
C TRP A 247 -10.53 2.08 5.75
N ILE A 248 -10.47 0.74 5.76
CA ILE A 248 -11.11 -0.11 4.74
C ILE A 248 -12.60 0.20 4.63
N GLN A 249 -13.36 0.07 5.73
CA GLN A 249 -14.82 0.22 5.69
C GLN A 249 -15.27 1.64 5.31
N PRO A 250 -14.70 2.73 5.89
CA PRO A 250 -15.08 4.09 5.50
C PRO A 250 -14.79 4.41 4.03
N LEU A 251 -13.61 4.03 3.53
CA LEU A 251 -13.22 4.34 2.14
C LEU A 251 -14.04 3.53 1.13
N VAL A 252 -14.18 2.22 1.38
CA VAL A 252 -15.00 1.35 0.53
C VAL A 252 -16.46 1.80 0.54
N GLY A 253 -17.03 2.07 1.72
CA GLY A 253 -18.41 2.57 1.83
C GLY A 253 -18.65 3.90 1.13
N ASN A 254 -17.64 4.78 1.09
CA ASN A 254 -17.75 6.05 0.37
C ASN A 254 -17.62 5.88 -1.14
N TYR A 255 -16.72 5.03 -1.65
CA TYR A 255 -16.35 4.98 -3.07
C TYR A 255 -16.90 3.79 -3.86
N THR A 256 -17.63 2.86 -3.24
CA THR A 256 -18.26 1.75 -3.97
C THR A 256 -19.35 2.29 -4.91
N PRO A 257 -19.35 1.84 -6.19
CA PRO A 257 -20.42 2.18 -7.14
C PRO A 257 -21.81 1.78 -6.61
N ARG A 258 -22.78 2.69 -6.67
CA ARG A 258 -24.14 2.47 -6.14
C ARG A 258 -25.16 2.03 -7.20
N ASP A 259 -24.88 2.31 -8.46
CA ASP A 259 -25.90 2.37 -9.51
C ASP A 259 -25.82 1.22 -10.54
N ILE A 260 -25.03 0.17 -10.28
CA ILE A 260 -24.77 -0.90 -11.27
C ILE A 260 -26.04 -1.67 -11.66
N ALA A 261 -26.92 -1.95 -10.69
CA ALA A 261 -28.19 -2.62 -10.95
C ALA A 261 -29.07 -1.77 -11.89
N TYR A 262 -29.14 -0.46 -11.63
CA TYR A 262 -29.86 0.48 -12.47
C TYR A 262 -29.28 0.56 -13.89
N THR A 263 -27.95 0.59 -14.04
CA THR A 263 -27.29 0.55 -15.35
C THR A 263 -27.64 -0.72 -16.11
N THR A 264 -27.61 -1.86 -15.41
CA THR A 264 -27.93 -3.16 -15.99
C THR A 264 -29.35 -3.18 -16.54
N ASP A 265 -30.32 -2.71 -15.75
CA ASP A 265 -31.71 -2.67 -16.16
C ASP A 265 -31.94 -1.69 -17.33
N ARG A 266 -31.26 -0.55 -17.32
CA ARG A 266 -31.30 0.40 -18.45
C ARG A 266 -30.69 -0.17 -19.71
N LEU A 267 -29.53 -0.81 -19.64
CA LEU A 267 -28.89 -1.43 -20.80
C LEU A 267 -29.73 -2.59 -21.36
N LYS A 268 -30.39 -3.39 -20.49
CA LYS A 268 -31.39 -4.39 -20.93
C LYS A 268 -32.58 -3.77 -21.64
N ALA A 269 -33.07 -2.65 -21.13
CA ALA A 269 -34.19 -1.96 -21.76
C ALA A 269 -33.79 -1.48 -23.17
N MET A 270 -32.57 -0.97 -23.32
CA MET A 270 -32.01 -0.51 -24.61
C MET A 270 -31.77 -1.67 -25.58
N GLU A 271 -31.23 -2.79 -25.12
CA GLU A 271 -31.07 -4.01 -25.93
C GLU A 271 -32.42 -4.48 -26.52
N ARG A 272 -33.51 -4.37 -25.74
CA ARG A 272 -34.87 -4.73 -26.20
C ARG A 272 -35.50 -3.69 -27.12
N HIS A 273 -35.06 -2.43 -27.04
CA HIS A 273 -35.63 -1.31 -27.78
C HIS A 273 -34.54 -0.66 -28.64
N GLN A 274 -34.37 -1.16 -29.86
CA GLN A 274 -33.30 -0.78 -30.79
C GLN A 274 -33.25 0.72 -31.13
N ASP A 275 -34.33 1.47 -30.86
CA ASP A 275 -34.39 2.92 -31.06
C ASP A 275 -33.67 3.73 -29.97
N MET A 276 -33.24 3.09 -28.88
CA MET A 276 -32.55 3.74 -27.78
C MET A 276 -31.02 3.69 -27.95
N THR A 277 -30.41 4.86 -28.10
CA THR A 277 -28.95 4.99 -28.14
C THR A 277 -28.39 5.48 -26.81
N LEU A 278 -27.16 5.05 -26.54
CA LEU A 278 -26.34 5.47 -25.41
C LEU A 278 -25.62 6.75 -25.81
N GLN A 279 -25.63 7.77 -24.94
CA GLN A 279 -25.05 9.06 -25.29
C GLN A 279 -23.52 8.97 -25.29
N VAL A 280 -22.94 8.54 -24.17
CA VAL A 280 -21.49 8.36 -24.01
C VAL A 280 -21.21 7.19 -23.08
N ALA A 281 -20.34 6.28 -23.47
CA ALA A 281 -19.73 5.30 -22.56
C ALA A 281 -18.23 5.59 -22.51
N SER A 282 -17.69 5.72 -21.30
CA SER A 282 -16.28 6.00 -21.09
C SER A 282 -15.63 4.92 -20.24
N GLY A 283 -14.37 4.61 -20.54
CA GLY A 283 -13.67 3.55 -19.84
C GLY A 283 -12.20 3.44 -20.19
N GLN A 284 -11.47 2.62 -19.42
CA GLN A 284 -10.08 2.29 -19.70
C GLN A 284 -10.00 1.10 -20.66
N LEU A 285 -9.12 1.16 -21.66
CA LEU A 285 -8.91 0.03 -22.56
C LEU A 285 -8.29 -1.16 -21.81
N VAL A 286 -8.94 -2.33 -21.91
CA VAL A 286 -8.45 -3.59 -21.31
C VAL A 286 -8.10 -4.64 -22.36
N GLY A 287 -8.25 -4.31 -23.65
CA GLY A 287 -7.90 -5.18 -24.76
C GLY A 287 -8.26 -4.57 -26.11
N ARG A 288 -8.20 -5.40 -27.15
CA ARG A 288 -8.69 -5.01 -28.48
C ARG A 288 -10.21 -4.91 -28.42
N ASN A 289 -10.73 -3.72 -28.72
CA ASN A 289 -12.18 -3.45 -28.74
C ASN A 289 -12.86 -3.81 -27.41
N ALA A 290 -12.16 -3.64 -26.29
CA ALA A 290 -12.72 -3.85 -24.96
C ALA A 290 -12.29 -2.73 -24.00
N MET A 291 -13.26 -2.22 -23.22
CA MET A 291 -13.00 -1.23 -22.19
C MET A 291 -13.68 -1.57 -20.87
N LEU A 292 -12.98 -1.31 -19.78
CA LEU A 292 -13.53 -1.28 -18.44
C LEU A 292 -14.29 0.03 -18.27
N ALA A 293 -15.61 -0.06 -18.18
CA ALA A 293 -16.50 1.08 -18.03
C ALA A 293 -16.23 1.81 -16.72
N THR A 294 -15.91 3.10 -16.82
CA THR A 294 -15.86 3.99 -15.67
C THR A 294 -17.19 4.71 -15.51
N GLU A 295 -17.75 5.20 -16.62
CA GLU A 295 -18.99 5.98 -16.63
C GLU A 295 -19.83 5.68 -17.87
N ILE A 296 -21.15 5.73 -17.70
CA ILE A 296 -22.13 5.68 -18.81
C ILE A 296 -23.09 6.85 -18.66
N GLN A 297 -23.27 7.60 -19.73
CA GLN A 297 -24.28 8.63 -19.87
C GLN A 297 -25.40 8.15 -20.78
N PHE A 298 -26.62 8.13 -20.24
CA PHE A 298 -27.84 7.83 -21.00
C PHE A 298 -28.44 9.11 -21.59
N SER A 299 -29.26 8.99 -22.65
CA SER A 299 -29.88 10.09 -23.39
C SER A 299 -30.79 11.04 -22.57
N GLY A 300 -31.02 10.77 -21.28
CA GLY A 300 -31.66 11.68 -20.33
C GLY A 300 -30.68 12.51 -19.50
N GLY A 301 -29.39 12.51 -19.83
CA GLY A 301 -28.34 13.21 -19.08
C GLY A 301 -27.90 12.52 -17.79
N THR A 302 -28.54 11.42 -17.39
CA THR A 302 -28.15 10.64 -16.21
C THR A 302 -26.80 9.97 -16.46
N VAL A 303 -25.81 10.30 -15.63
CA VAL A 303 -24.49 9.67 -15.62
C VAL A 303 -24.47 8.61 -14.53
N THR A 304 -24.21 7.37 -14.93
CA THR A 304 -23.97 6.28 -14.00
C THR A 304 -22.49 5.99 -13.88
N ARG A 305 -22.04 5.84 -12.64
CA ARG A 305 -20.66 5.59 -12.25
C ARG A 305 -20.47 4.12 -11.94
N LEU A 306 -19.58 3.48 -12.69
CA LEU A 306 -19.44 2.03 -12.73
C LEU A 306 -18.14 1.55 -12.09
N PHE A 307 -17.06 2.31 -12.26
CA PHE A 307 -15.76 1.93 -11.71
C PHE A 307 -14.98 3.15 -11.19
N PRO A 308 -14.53 3.15 -9.92
CA PRO A 308 -13.81 4.27 -9.33
C PRO A 308 -12.33 4.29 -9.74
N HIS A 309 -12.05 4.45 -11.04
CA HIS A 309 -10.69 4.35 -11.59
C HIS A 309 -9.68 5.34 -11.00
N LYS A 310 -10.10 6.49 -10.43
CA LYS A 310 -9.20 7.45 -9.79
C LYS A 310 -8.89 7.09 -8.34
N PHE A 311 -9.64 6.17 -7.73
CA PHE A 311 -9.45 5.80 -6.32
C PHE A 311 -8.02 5.34 -6.01
N PRO A 312 -7.36 4.46 -6.80
CA PRO A 312 -6.00 4.02 -6.51
C PRO A 312 -5.00 5.18 -6.46
N THR A 313 -5.09 6.11 -7.41
CA THR A 313 -4.24 7.30 -7.45
C THR A 313 -4.52 8.21 -6.25
N MET A 314 -5.79 8.48 -5.96
CA MET A 314 -6.17 9.30 -4.81
C MET A 314 -5.68 8.71 -3.48
N PHE A 315 -5.85 7.41 -3.29
CA PHE A 315 -5.40 6.68 -2.12
C PHE A 315 -3.87 6.68 -2.04
N GLY A 316 -3.19 6.35 -3.13
CA GLY A 316 -1.73 6.38 -3.23
C GLY A 316 -1.14 7.76 -2.92
N ASP A 317 -1.76 8.83 -3.41
CA ASP A 317 -1.36 10.21 -3.12
C ASP A 317 -1.48 10.56 -1.64
N CYS A 318 -2.53 10.06 -0.96
CA CYS A 318 -2.71 10.24 0.48
C CYS A 318 -1.59 9.54 1.26
N ILE A 319 -1.31 8.28 0.92
CA ILE A 319 -0.19 7.52 1.52
C ILE A 319 1.15 8.21 1.25
N GLY A 320 1.37 8.70 0.03
CA GLY A 320 2.58 9.43 -0.35
C GLY A 320 2.75 10.74 0.43
N ARG A 321 1.69 11.53 0.61
CA ARG A 321 1.72 12.74 1.44
C ARG A 321 1.98 12.43 2.91
N ALA A 322 1.32 11.41 3.46
CA ALA A 322 1.58 10.96 4.83
C ALA A 322 3.04 10.55 5.03
N THR A 323 3.61 9.82 4.07
CA THR A 323 5.01 9.38 4.09
C THR A 323 5.98 10.57 4.06
N ARG A 324 5.81 11.51 3.13
CA ARG A 324 6.68 12.71 3.03
C ARG A 324 6.64 13.52 4.32
N THR A 325 5.44 13.77 4.84
CA THR A 325 5.25 14.54 6.08
C THR A 325 5.87 13.83 7.29
N ALA A 326 5.85 12.50 7.32
CA ALA A 326 6.50 11.73 8.38
C ALA A 326 8.03 11.78 8.29
N LEU A 327 8.59 11.81 7.07
CA LEU A 327 10.04 11.87 6.83
C LEU A 327 10.66 13.25 7.10
N GLU A 328 9.88 14.32 6.94
CA GLU A 328 10.33 15.70 7.22
C GLU A 328 10.47 15.99 8.72
N LEU A 329 10.01 15.10 9.59
CA LEU A 329 10.14 15.29 11.03
C LEU A 329 11.58 15.03 11.48
N PRO A 330 12.18 15.92 12.31
CA PRO A 330 13.59 15.84 12.71
C PRO A 330 13.99 14.55 13.48
N GLY A 331 13.03 13.69 13.84
CA GLY A 331 13.29 12.36 14.41
C GLY A 331 13.47 11.22 13.38
N ALA A 332 12.98 11.38 12.15
CA ALA A 332 13.03 10.33 11.12
C ALA A 332 14.47 10.09 10.62
N ALA A 333 15.29 11.15 10.54
CA ALA A 333 16.71 11.04 10.20
C ALA A 333 17.51 10.27 11.27
N VAL A 334 17.12 10.39 12.55
CA VAL A 334 17.75 9.66 13.66
C VAL A 334 17.38 8.17 13.61
N ALA A 335 16.12 7.83 13.32
CA ALA A 335 15.68 6.45 13.15
C ALA A 335 16.28 5.77 11.91
N ALA A 336 16.39 6.49 10.79
CA ALA A 336 17.06 6.01 9.58
C ALA A 336 18.56 5.76 9.82
N ALA A 337 19.26 6.63 10.56
CA ALA A 337 20.66 6.42 10.94
C ALA A 337 20.84 5.22 11.88
N VAL A 338 19.89 4.97 12.78
CA VAL A 338 19.90 3.82 13.69
C VAL A 338 19.65 2.48 12.97
N ASN A 339 18.85 2.50 11.90
CA ASN A 339 18.60 1.34 11.03
C ASN A 339 19.71 1.12 9.98
N ALA A 340 20.36 2.18 9.50
CA ALA A 340 21.51 2.09 8.57
C ALA A 340 22.77 1.53 9.24
N GLY A 341 22.86 1.58 10.58
CA GLY A 341 23.85 0.83 11.37
C GLY A 341 23.55 -0.66 11.46
N GLY A 342 23.25 -1.28 10.32
CA GLY A 342 22.92 -2.70 10.18
C GLY A 342 23.93 -3.58 10.90
N THR A 343 23.43 -4.42 11.80
CA THR A 343 24.20 -5.56 12.31
C THR A 343 24.52 -6.49 11.15
N PRO A 344 25.76 -7.01 11.03
CA PRO A 344 26.12 -7.98 9.99
C PRO A 344 25.19 -9.20 10.11
N HIS A 345 24.62 -9.63 8.98
CA HIS A 345 24.00 -10.94 8.89
C HIS A 345 25.11 -12.00 9.05
N PRO A 346 24.94 -13.01 9.92
CA PRO A 346 25.83 -14.17 9.96
C PRO A 346 25.70 -15.04 8.71
#